data_AF-A0A9D7SRF6-F1
#
_entry.id   AF-A0A9D7SRF6-F1
#
_cell.length_a   1.000
_cell.length_b   1.000
_cell.length_c   1.000
_cell.angle_alpha   90.00
_cell.angle_beta   90.00
_cell.angle_gamma   90.00
#
_symmetry.space_group_name_H-M   'P 1'
#
loop_
_entity.id
_entity.type
_entity.pdbx_description
1 polymer ?
#
loop_
_entity_poly.entity_id
_entity_poly.type
_entity_poly.pdbx_seq_one_letter_code
_entity_poly.pdbx_strand_id
1 'polypeptide(L)'
;MKIKKRWYILIGFILLMGFMSLPEIFHVNEGESESIGSVRNGKLKNGWLMPYKGVNFRYFSPFSYYILNNGYVNSSVYATLIDAYKTCETTCFGKKFRLMECTGKHGGRMLIHWTHQNGTSVDFMVPVMRGDESGSWINRLGMLHYLLKFNEYGQSSFGHKTVIDFETMARHIIAIDDAAKEHGLRIRKILFNEYMHGELFATPSGKILEERHLNFIPHLNNLINMVHDDHYHIDFEFAER
;
A
#
# COMPACT_ATOMS: atom_id res chain seq x y z
N MET A 1 -9.40 45.69 1.50
CA MET A 1 -10.59 44.80 1.59
C MET A 1 -10.39 43.41 0.96
N LYS A 2 -9.75 43.27 -0.22
CA LYS A 2 -9.54 41.96 -0.89
C LYS A 2 -8.64 40.97 -0.12
N ILE A 3 -7.64 41.44 0.62
CA ILE A 3 -6.71 40.60 1.39
C ILE A 3 -7.41 39.88 2.55
N LYS A 4 -8.26 40.58 3.31
CA LYS A 4 -9.02 39.96 4.43
C LYS A 4 -9.98 38.85 3.97
N LYS A 5 -10.61 39.01 2.79
CA LYS A 5 -11.48 37.96 2.20
C LYS A 5 -10.71 36.69 1.85
N ARG A 6 -9.47 36.78 1.37
CA ARG A 6 -8.62 35.61 1.08
C ARG A 6 -8.29 34.82 2.34
N TRP A 7 -8.04 35.50 3.45
CA TRP A 7 -7.77 34.85 4.74
C TRP A 7 -8.99 34.10 5.28
N TYR A 8 -10.20 34.67 5.18
CA TYR A 8 -11.42 33.94 5.59
C TYR A 8 -11.66 32.69 4.76
N ILE A 9 -11.42 32.75 3.44
CA ILE A 9 -11.52 31.56 2.57
C ILE A 9 -10.49 30.51 2.97
N LEU A 10 -9.24 30.90 3.21
CA LEU A 10 -8.18 29.98 3.61
C LEU A 10 -8.48 29.33 4.98
N ILE A 11 -8.89 30.13 5.97
CA ILE A 11 -9.26 29.63 7.30
C ILE A 11 -10.46 28.67 7.19
N GLY A 12 -11.49 29.05 6.44
CA GLY A 12 -12.65 28.18 6.20
C GLY A 12 -12.25 26.84 5.56
N PHE A 13 -11.33 26.86 4.58
CA PHE A 13 -10.80 25.66 3.96
C PHE A 13 -10.01 24.78 4.95
N ILE A 14 -9.15 25.38 5.79
CA ILE A 14 -8.39 24.63 6.80
C ILE A 14 -9.33 24.00 7.83
N LEU A 15 -10.35 24.73 8.29
CA LEU A 15 -11.35 24.20 9.22
C LEU A 15 -12.15 23.06 8.59
N LEU A 16 -12.51 23.17 7.30
CA LEU A 16 -13.18 22.09 6.58
C LEU A 16 -12.29 20.84 6.50
N MET A 17 -11.02 20.98 6.09
CA MET A 17 -10.08 19.85 6.04
C MET A 17 -9.85 19.23 7.42
N GLY A 18 -9.76 20.06 8.47
CA GLY A 18 -9.65 19.60 9.85
C GLY A 18 -10.90 18.86 10.32
N PHE A 19 -12.09 19.29 9.90
CA PHE A 19 -13.35 18.60 10.22
C PHE A 19 -13.46 17.27 9.46
N MET A 20 -13.06 17.24 8.20
CA MET A 20 -13.09 16.02 7.37
C MET A 20 -12.15 14.92 7.88
N SER A 21 -11.09 15.25 8.62
CA SER A 21 -10.13 14.29 9.15
C SER A 21 -10.46 13.73 10.54
N LEU A 22 -11.45 14.29 11.23
CA LEU A 22 -11.86 13.84 12.57
C LEU A 22 -12.27 12.35 12.60
N PRO A 23 -13.01 11.80 11.61
CA PRO A 23 -13.43 10.40 11.65
C PRO A 23 -12.26 9.43 11.77
N GLU A 24 -11.16 9.68 11.07
CA GLU A 24 -9.95 8.85 11.10
C GLU A 24 -9.11 9.10 12.36
N ILE A 25 -9.03 10.35 12.83
CA ILE A 25 -8.26 10.71 14.04
C ILE A 25 -8.83 10.03 15.28
N PHE A 26 -10.16 9.96 15.39
CA PHE A 26 -10.85 9.37 16.55
C PHE A 26 -11.32 7.94 16.31
N HIS A 27 -10.93 7.32 15.19
CA HIS A 27 -11.31 5.95 14.91
C HIS A 27 -10.66 4.99 15.92
N VAL A 28 -11.45 4.06 16.42
CA VAL A 28 -10.98 2.92 17.22
C VAL A 28 -11.41 1.66 16.50
N ASN A 29 -10.44 0.81 16.20
CA ASN A 29 -10.70 -0.49 15.59
C ASN A 29 -11.44 -1.38 16.60
N GLU A 30 -12.59 -1.92 16.21
CA GLU A 30 -13.42 -2.76 17.06
C GLU A 30 -14.20 -3.79 16.26
N GLY A 31 -14.50 -4.93 16.91
CA GLY A 31 -15.27 -6.02 16.31
C GLY A 31 -14.53 -6.77 15.20
N GLU A 32 -15.14 -7.87 14.76
CA GLU A 32 -14.68 -8.65 13.61
C GLU A 32 -15.22 -8.03 12.31
N SER A 33 -14.35 -7.92 11.30
CA SER A 33 -14.75 -7.40 9.98
C SER A 33 -15.40 -8.46 9.10
N GLU A 34 -16.39 -8.03 8.31
CA GLU A 34 -17.00 -8.86 7.28
C GLU A 34 -16.71 -8.26 5.89
N SER A 35 -15.97 -8.99 5.06
CA SER A 35 -15.74 -8.64 3.66
C SER A 35 -16.82 -9.26 2.78
N ILE A 36 -17.63 -8.43 2.14
CA ILE A 36 -18.80 -8.86 1.37
C ILE A 36 -18.55 -8.62 -0.11
N GLY A 37 -18.86 -9.61 -0.95
CA GLY A 37 -18.68 -9.51 -2.40
C GLY A 37 -17.22 -9.62 -2.83
N SER A 38 -16.88 -9.00 -3.96
CA SER A 38 -15.53 -9.08 -4.54
C SER A 38 -14.78 -7.76 -4.42
N VAL A 39 -13.47 -7.79 -4.66
CA VAL A 39 -12.60 -6.60 -4.69
C VAL A 39 -13.06 -5.52 -5.69
N ARG A 40 -13.94 -5.81 -6.65
CA ARG A 40 -14.49 -4.86 -7.64
C ARG A 40 -15.99 -4.58 -7.51
N ASN A 41 -16.67 -5.29 -6.62
CA ASN A 41 -18.09 -5.11 -6.35
C ASN A 41 -18.35 -5.64 -4.94
N GLY A 42 -17.93 -4.86 -3.95
CA GLY A 42 -17.83 -5.33 -2.58
C GLY A 42 -18.11 -4.25 -1.56
N LYS A 43 -18.20 -4.67 -0.30
CA LYS A 43 -18.38 -3.82 0.88
C LYS A 43 -17.56 -4.38 2.02
N LEU A 44 -17.30 -3.53 3.00
CA LEU A 44 -16.64 -3.89 4.24
C LEU A 44 -17.54 -3.49 5.41
N LYS A 45 -17.83 -4.43 6.31
CA LYS A 45 -18.41 -4.11 7.63
C LYS A 45 -17.31 -4.15 8.69
N ASN A 46 -17.46 -3.27 9.68
CA ASN A 46 -16.50 -3.11 10.78
C ASN A 46 -15.06 -3.00 10.28
N GLY A 47 -14.80 -2.14 9.30
CA GLY A 47 -13.46 -1.98 8.73
C GLY A 47 -12.47 -1.45 9.76
N TRP A 48 -11.26 -1.99 9.75
CA TRP A 48 -10.16 -1.59 10.63
C TRP A 48 -9.25 -0.59 9.92
N LEU A 49 -9.06 0.57 10.53
CA LEU A 49 -8.14 1.58 10.04
C LEU A 49 -6.70 1.17 10.35
N MET A 50 -5.85 1.13 9.32
CA MET A 50 -4.41 0.94 9.49
C MET A 50 -3.80 2.15 10.20
N PRO A 51 -2.80 1.99 11.09
CA PRO A 51 -2.13 3.14 11.69
C PRO A 51 -1.45 4.00 10.62
N TYR A 52 -1.53 5.33 10.75
CA TYR A 52 -0.87 6.22 9.80
C TYR A 52 0.66 6.01 9.76
N LYS A 53 1.27 5.57 10.87
CA LYS A 53 2.69 5.20 10.96
C LYS A 53 2.91 4.11 12.00
N GLY A 54 3.91 3.27 11.77
CA GLY A 54 4.48 2.34 12.74
C GLY A 54 6.01 2.51 12.85
N VAL A 55 6.69 1.51 13.39
CA VAL A 55 8.16 1.54 13.59
C VAL A 55 8.90 1.62 12.26
N ASN A 56 8.53 0.75 11.31
CA ASN A 56 9.20 0.61 10.01
C ASN A 56 8.26 0.87 8.81
N PHE A 57 7.07 1.44 9.02
CA PHE A 57 6.17 1.80 7.92
C PHE A 57 5.46 3.14 8.16
N ARG A 58 4.98 3.75 7.07
CA ARG A 58 4.14 4.95 7.12
C ARG A 58 3.21 5.01 5.92
N TYR A 59 1.96 5.38 6.14
CA TYR A 59 1.00 5.64 5.07
C TYR A 59 1.48 6.80 4.18
N PHE A 60 1.38 6.63 2.88
CA PHE A 60 2.09 7.48 1.93
C PHE A 60 1.55 8.92 1.84
N SER A 61 0.23 9.12 1.94
CA SER A 61 -0.44 10.39 1.68
C SER A 61 -1.42 10.77 2.79
N PRO A 62 -1.22 11.89 3.50
CA PRO A 62 -2.20 12.41 4.46
C PRO A 62 -3.58 12.66 3.83
N PHE A 63 -3.62 13.12 2.57
CA PHE A 63 -4.88 13.40 1.90
C PHE A 63 -5.66 12.11 1.60
N SER A 64 -4.99 11.08 1.06
CA SER A 64 -5.61 9.77 0.83
C SER A 64 -6.11 9.14 2.13
N TYR A 65 -5.33 9.26 3.20
CA TYR A 65 -5.69 8.71 4.52
C TYR A 65 -6.83 9.47 5.20
N TYR A 66 -6.63 10.75 5.50
CA TYR A 66 -7.52 11.55 6.37
C TYR A 66 -8.69 12.19 5.65
N ILE A 67 -8.63 12.36 4.32
CA ILE A 67 -9.68 13.07 3.58
C ILE A 67 -10.45 12.12 2.67
N LEU A 68 -9.74 11.18 2.02
CA LEU A 68 -10.39 10.17 1.17
C LEU A 68 -10.78 8.89 1.92
N ASN A 69 -10.37 8.73 3.18
CA ASN A 69 -10.72 7.58 4.01
C ASN A 69 -10.16 6.25 3.43
N ASN A 70 -9.07 6.25 2.66
CA ASN A 70 -8.60 5.04 1.95
C ASN A 70 -7.75 4.08 2.79
N GLY A 71 -7.75 4.21 4.13
CA GLY A 71 -6.85 3.49 5.03
C GLY A 71 -7.42 2.26 5.71
N TYR A 72 -8.62 1.80 5.34
CA TYR A 72 -9.32 0.71 6.02
C TYR A 72 -9.08 -0.64 5.35
N VAL A 73 -9.05 -1.71 6.13
CA VAL A 73 -8.93 -3.10 5.69
C VAL A 73 -9.83 -4.00 6.54
N ASN A 74 -10.00 -5.25 6.11
CA ASN A 74 -10.56 -6.30 6.97
C ASN A 74 -9.66 -6.54 8.21
N SER A 75 -10.24 -6.86 9.36
CA SER A 75 -9.52 -7.15 10.61
C SER A 75 -8.43 -8.21 10.49
N SER A 76 -8.64 -9.28 9.71
CA SER A 76 -7.60 -10.30 9.48
C SER A 76 -6.45 -9.78 8.61
N VAL A 77 -6.77 -8.91 7.64
CA VAL A 77 -5.76 -8.24 6.80
C VAL A 77 -4.97 -7.25 7.65
N TYR A 78 -5.64 -6.49 8.54
CA TYR A 78 -4.97 -5.61 9.50
C TYR A 78 -3.93 -6.39 10.32
N ALA A 79 -4.34 -7.49 10.94
CA ALA A 79 -3.45 -8.30 11.78
C ALA A 79 -2.27 -8.85 10.98
N THR A 80 -2.53 -9.34 9.77
CA THR A 80 -1.51 -9.79 8.81
C THR A 80 -0.47 -8.71 8.53
N LEU A 81 -0.90 -7.47 8.23
CA LEU A 81 0.02 -6.39 7.90
C LEU A 81 0.84 -5.96 9.12
N ILE A 82 0.23 -5.88 10.30
CA ILE A 82 0.94 -5.51 11.53
C ILE A 82 2.03 -6.54 11.86
N ASP A 83 1.73 -7.83 11.77
CA ASP A 83 2.72 -8.89 12.03
C ASP A 83 3.80 -8.99 10.94
N ALA A 84 3.43 -8.75 9.68
CA ALA A 84 4.40 -8.65 8.59
C ALA A 84 5.37 -7.48 8.81
N TYR A 85 4.87 -6.31 9.19
CA TYR A 85 5.71 -5.17 9.53
C TYR A 85 6.61 -5.46 10.73
N LYS A 86 6.07 -6.07 11.79
CA LYS A 86 6.85 -6.48 12.96
C LYS A 86 7.99 -7.44 12.59
N THR A 87 7.72 -8.42 11.73
CA THR A 87 8.74 -9.34 11.20
C THR A 87 9.83 -8.55 10.45
N CYS A 88 9.43 -7.62 9.60
CA CYS A 88 10.31 -6.75 8.84
C CYS A 88 11.14 -5.78 9.69
N GLU A 89 10.82 -5.53 10.97
CA GLU A 89 11.70 -4.74 11.85
C GLU A 89 13.05 -5.42 12.02
N THR A 90 13.09 -6.74 11.94
CA THR A 90 14.31 -7.55 12.07
C THR A 90 14.86 -8.02 10.71
N THR A 91 14.00 -8.47 9.80
CA THR A 91 14.43 -9.03 8.50
C THR A 91 14.77 -7.96 7.46
N CYS A 92 14.25 -6.73 7.63
CA CYS A 92 14.46 -5.58 6.74
C CYS A 92 15.01 -4.38 7.52
N PHE A 93 16.06 -4.62 8.32
CA PHE A 93 16.62 -3.61 9.23
C PHE A 93 16.90 -2.27 8.54
N GLY A 94 16.45 -1.18 9.16
CA GLY A 94 16.64 0.20 8.66
C GLY A 94 15.74 0.59 7.48
N LYS A 95 14.93 -0.32 6.93
CA LYS A 95 14.00 -0.02 5.84
C LYS A 95 12.71 0.62 6.37
N LYS A 96 12.13 1.50 5.56
CA LYS A 96 10.85 2.16 5.85
C LYS A 96 9.88 1.93 4.70
N PHE A 97 8.89 1.08 4.94
CA PHE A 97 7.84 0.74 3.98
C PHE A 97 6.80 1.85 3.86
N ARG A 98 6.12 1.88 2.71
CA ARG A 98 5.02 2.80 2.45
C ARG A 98 3.78 2.01 2.08
N LEU A 99 2.83 2.02 3.02
CA LEU A 99 1.47 1.57 2.80
C LEU A 99 0.76 2.61 1.92
N MET A 100 0.16 2.16 0.84
CA MET A 100 -0.66 2.97 -0.05
C MET A 100 -2.14 2.68 0.18
N GLU A 101 -2.96 2.82 -0.86
CA GLU A 101 -4.38 2.61 -0.78
C GLU A 101 -4.77 1.22 -0.28
N CYS A 102 -5.74 1.24 0.63
CA CYS A 102 -6.54 0.09 1.04
C CYS A 102 -7.98 0.36 0.57
N THR A 103 -8.97 0.28 1.47
CA THR A 103 -10.36 0.62 1.16
C THR A 103 -10.91 1.76 2.01
N GLY A 104 -12.14 2.19 1.69
CA GLY A 104 -12.96 3.03 2.54
C GLY A 104 -13.52 2.27 3.75
N LYS A 105 -13.90 2.98 4.81
CA LYS A 105 -14.46 2.42 6.06
C LYS A 105 -15.57 1.39 5.85
N HIS A 106 -16.39 1.59 4.82
CA HIS A 106 -17.50 0.71 4.46
C HIS A 106 -17.27 -0.07 3.16
N GLY A 107 -16.05 -0.05 2.63
CA GLY A 107 -15.71 -0.59 1.33
C GLY A 107 -16.40 0.18 0.19
N GLY A 108 -16.75 -0.53 -0.87
CA GLY A 108 -17.43 0.03 -2.03
C GLY A 108 -16.50 0.78 -2.98
N ARG A 109 -17.11 1.42 -3.98
CA ARG A 109 -16.39 2.11 -5.05
C ARG A 109 -15.59 3.30 -4.50
N MET A 110 -14.31 3.36 -4.84
CA MET A 110 -13.42 4.46 -4.46
C MET A 110 -13.33 5.50 -5.58
N LEU A 111 -12.88 6.71 -5.24
CA LEU A 111 -12.79 7.83 -6.19
C LEU A 111 -11.76 7.58 -7.29
N ILE A 112 -10.61 7.02 -6.94
CA ILE A 112 -9.44 6.86 -7.82
C ILE A 112 -9.06 5.39 -8.08
N HIS A 113 -9.69 4.43 -7.38
CA HIS A 113 -9.47 2.99 -7.58
C HIS A 113 -10.77 2.26 -7.88
N TRP A 114 -10.72 1.32 -8.83
CA TRP A 114 -11.87 0.49 -9.22
C TRP A 114 -11.95 -0.82 -8.44
N THR A 115 -10.83 -1.23 -7.82
CA THR A 115 -10.66 -2.41 -6.96
C THR A 115 -10.82 -2.03 -5.48
N HIS A 116 -10.26 -2.83 -4.55
CA HIS A 116 -10.22 -2.59 -3.11
C HIS A 116 -11.56 -2.59 -2.37
N GLN A 117 -12.68 -2.90 -3.01
CA GLN A 117 -13.99 -2.57 -2.46
C GLN A 117 -14.43 -3.39 -1.23
N ASN A 118 -13.83 -4.54 -0.95
CA ASN A 118 -14.24 -5.43 0.14
C ASN A 118 -13.22 -5.46 1.31
N GLY A 119 -12.16 -4.64 1.27
CA GLY A 119 -11.14 -4.57 2.31
C GLY A 119 -10.12 -5.72 2.33
N THR A 120 -10.01 -6.48 1.23
CA THR A 120 -9.01 -7.55 1.08
C THR A 120 -7.94 -7.24 0.04
N SER A 121 -7.72 -5.95 -0.25
CA SER A 121 -6.74 -5.47 -1.22
C SER A 121 -5.88 -4.39 -0.58
N VAL A 122 -4.59 -4.37 -0.89
CA VAL A 122 -3.65 -3.40 -0.34
C VAL A 122 -2.57 -3.06 -1.36
N ASP A 123 -2.31 -1.77 -1.54
CA ASP A 123 -1.22 -1.25 -2.35
C ASP A 123 0.00 -0.88 -1.47
N PHE A 124 1.20 -1.09 -2.00
CA PHE A 124 2.45 -0.78 -1.33
C PHE A 124 3.43 -0.16 -2.32
N MET A 125 4.13 0.91 -1.92
CA MET A 125 5.21 1.42 -2.77
C MET A 125 6.35 0.42 -2.83
N VAL A 126 7.01 0.35 -3.99
CA VAL A 126 8.28 -0.36 -4.10
C VAL A 126 9.32 0.29 -3.18
N PRO A 127 10.05 -0.47 -2.34
CA PRO A 127 11.18 0.07 -1.62
C PRO A 127 12.28 0.45 -2.62
N VAL A 128 13.06 1.50 -2.33
CA VAL A 128 14.12 2.00 -3.23
C VAL A 128 15.45 2.13 -2.51
N MET A 129 16.53 1.77 -3.20
CA MET A 129 17.90 2.05 -2.81
C MET A 129 18.37 3.34 -3.47
N ARG A 130 19.16 4.12 -2.73
CA ARG A 130 19.89 5.27 -3.26
C ARG A 130 21.36 5.15 -2.87
N GLY A 131 22.26 5.21 -3.85
CA GLY A 131 23.71 5.05 -3.64
C GLY A 131 24.39 6.15 -2.82
N ASP A 132 23.67 7.19 -2.39
CA ASP A 132 24.10 8.10 -1.33
C ASP A 132 22.97 8.26 -0.31
N GLU A 133 23.31 8.01 0.95
CA GLU A 133 22.39 8.04 2.08
C GLU A 133 21.71 9.41 2.24
N SER A 134 20.46 9.52 1.80
CA SER A 134 19.47 10.33 2.49
C SER A 134 18.08 9.84 2.10
N GLY A 135 17.28 9.51 3.12
CA GLY A 135 15.95 8.91 2.99
C GLY A 135 15.14 9.49 1.82
N SER A 136 15.02 8.65 0.80
CA SER A 136 14.57 8.98 -0.56
C SER A 136 13.46 10.03 -0.57
N TRP A 137 13.69 11.16 -1.22
CA TRP A 137 12.70 12.23 -1.42
C TRP A 137 11.37 11.70 -1.99
N ILE A 138 11.46 10.60 -2.75
CA ILE A 138 10.33 9.80 -3.27
C ILE A 138 9.36 9.42 -2.14
N ASN A 139 9.88 9.01 -0.98
CA ASN A 139 9.07 8.65 0.18
C ASN A 139 8.33 9.86 0.81
N ARG A 140 8.50 11.08 0.30
CA ARG A 140 7.81 12.30 0.76
C ARG A 140 6.80 12.84 -0.26
N LEU A 141 6.67 12.21 -1.44
CA LEU A 141 5.85 12.72 -2.54
C LEU A 141 4.33 12.62 -2.30
N GLY A 142 3.88 11.69 -1.45
CA GLY A 142 2.46 11.41 -1.29
C GLY A 142 1.84 11.02 -2.63
N MET A 143 0.75 11.67 -3.04
CA MET A 143 0.09 11.39 -4.33
C MET A 143 0.98 11.65 -5.56
N LEU A 144 2.03 12.48 -5.44
CA LEU A 144 2.95 12.72 -6.56
C LEU A 144 3.82 11.49 -6.87
N HIS A 145 3.78 10.45 -6.04
CA HIS A 145 4.47 9.18 -6.29
C HIS A 145 4.00 8.52 -7.59
N TYR A 146 2.71 8.61 -7.92
CA TYR A 146 2.13 8.16 -9.20
C TYR A 146 2.71 8.83 -10.46
N LEU A 147 3.56 9.86 -10.30
CA LEU A 147 4.28 10.49 -11.41
C LEU A 147 5.69 9.90 -11.62
N LEU A 148 6.16 9.07 -10.69
CA LEU A 148 7.42 8.36 -10.84
C LEU A 148 7.29 7.35 -11.96
N LYS A 149 8.41 7.12 -12.63
CA LYS A 149 8.52 6.06 -13.64
C LYS A 149 9.80 5.31 -13.44
N PHE A 150 9.72 3.99 -13.51
CA PHE A 150 10.85 3.08 -13.44
C PHE A 150 10.95 2.29 -14.75
N ASN A 151 12.17 2.12 -15.26
CA ASN A 151 12.40 1.25 -16.41
C ASN A 151 12.38 -0.24 -16.01
N GLU A 152 12.47 -1.15 -16.96
CA GLU A 152 12.46 -2.60 -16.72
C GLU A 152 13.51 -3.10 -15.71
N TYR A 153 14.62 -2.37 -15.53
CA TYR A 153 15.67 -2.65 -14.54
C TYR A 153 15.40 -2.00 -13.17
N GLY A 154 14.22 -1.44 -12.95
CA GLY A 154 13.86 -0.75 -11.71
C GLY A 154 14.58 0.57 -11.49
N GLN A 155 15.12 1.22 -12.53
CA GLN A 155 15.82 2.50 -12.40
C GLN A 155 14.86 3.66 -12.63
N SER A 156 14.87 4.65 -11.73
CA SER A 156 13.98 5.81 -11.83
C SER A 156 14.41 6.75 -12.96
N SER A 157 13.43 7.24 -13.73
CA SER A 157 13.64 8.35 -14.68
C SER A 157 13.96 9.68 -13.97
N PHE A 158 13.55 9.82 -12.71
CA PHE A 158 13.81 10.99 -11.87
C PHE A 158 15.04 10.76 -10.98
N GLY A 159 16.22 10.93 -11.58
CA GLY A 159 17.49 10.95 -10.88
C GLY A 159 18.27 9.63 -10.96
N HIS A 160 19.46 9.70 -11.58
CA HIS A 160 20.33 8.58 -11.97
C HIS A 160 20.87 7.67 -10.85
N LYS A 161 20.37 7.76 -9.61
CA LYS A 161 20.85 6.98 -8.46
C LYS A 161 19.74 6.25 -7.68
N THR A 162 18.49 6.32 -8.12
CA THR A 162 17.38 5.63 -7.46
C THR A 162 17.06 4.35 -8.22
N VAL A 163 17.14 3.21 -7.53
CA VAL A 163 16.77 1.90 -8.08
C VAL A 163 15.84 1.19 -7.10
N ILE A 164 14.92 0.37 -7.60
CA ILE A 164 14.07 -0.49 -6.77
C ILE A 164 14.94 -1.46 -5.95
N ASP A 165 14.59 -1.62 -4.68
CA ASP A 165 15.16 -2.60 -3.77
C ASP A 165 14.34 -3.88 -3.81
N PHE A 166 14.57 -4.68 -4.86
CA PHE A 166 13.84 -5.92 -5.11
C PHE A 166 13.96 -6.93 -3.96
N GLU A 167 15.12 -7.00 -3.30
CA GLU A 167 15.33 -7.91 -2.17
C GLU A 167 14.45 -7.52 -0.98
N THR A 168 14.38 -6.22 -0.63
CA THR A 168 13.52 -5.73 0.45
C THR A 168 12.03 -5.92 0.10
N MET A 169 11.66 -5.71 -1.17
CA MET A 169 10.31 -6.01 -1.65
C MET A 169 9.96 -7.49 -1.45
N ALA A 170 10.85 -8.38 -1.87
CA ALA A 170 10.63 -9.81 -1.76
C ALA A 170 10.50 -10.27 -0.30
N ARG A 171 11.37 -9.78 0.60
CA ARG A 171 11.27 -10.05 2.05
C ARG A 171 9.94 -9.59 2.65
N HIS A 172 9.44 -8.45 2.21
CA HIS A 172 8.15 -7.96 2.69
C HIS A 172 7.00 -8.84 2.21
N ILE A 173 7.00 -9.29 0.95
CA ILE A 173 5.99 -10.22 0.44
C ILE A 173 6.05 -11.56 1.19
N ILE A 174 7.25 -12.07 1.49
CA ILE A 174 7.44 -13.27 2.33
C ILE A 174 6.80 -13.08 3.71
N ALA A 175 7.11 -11.96 4.38
CA ALA A 175 6.56 -11.65 5.70
C ALA A 175 5.03 -11.52 5.69
N ILE A 176 4.46 -10.95 4.61
CA ILE A 176 3.01 -10.87 4.41
C ILE A 176 2.41 -12.26 4.22
N ASP A 177 3.01 -13.10 3.37
CA ASP A 177 2.50 -14.45 3.10
C ASP A 177 2.54 -15.35 4.35
N ASP A 178 3.62 -15.26 5.13
CA ASP A 178 3.74 -15.98 6.40
C ASP A 178 2.69 -15.51 7.41
N ALA A 179 2.56 -14.20 7.62
CA ALA A 179 1.54 -13.65 8.51
C ALA A 179 0.10 -13.94 8.03
N ALA A 180 -0.14 -13.93 6.72
CA ALA A 180 -1.47 -14.21 6.17
C ALA A 180 -1.95 -15.61 6.57
N LYS A 181 -1.08 -16.61 6.49
CA LYS A 181 -1.39 -17.99 6.89
C LYS A 181 -1.78 -18.09 8.36
N GLU A 182 -1.06 -17.39 9.23
CA GLU A 182 -1.37 -17.33 10.67
C GLU A 182 -2.73 -16.70 10.97
N HIS A 183 -3.18 -15.78 10.11
CA HIS A 183 -4.45 -15.05 10.26
C HIS A 183 -5.60 -15.61 9.39
N GLY A 184 -5.46 -16.85 8.91
CA GLY A 184 -6.51 -17.53 8.14
C GLY A 184 -6.74 -16.96 6.73
N LEU A 185 -5.72 -16.32 6.17
CA LEU A 185 -5.71 -15.74 4.84
C LEU A 185 -4.68 -16.46 3.96
N ARG A 186 -4.80 -16.23 2.65
CA ARG A 186 -3.73 -16.49 1.69
C ARG A 186 -3.65 -15.33 0.69
N ILE A 187 -2.47 -15.14 0.10
CA ILE A 187 -2.31 -14.24 -1.03
C ILE A 187 -3.00 -14.87 -2.25
N ARG A 188 -4.06 -14.21 -2.74
CA ARG A 188 -4.79 -14.64 -3.93
C ARG A 188 -4.01 -14.31 -5.21
N LYS A 189 -3.45 -13.11 -5.27
CA LYS A 189 -2.60 -12.65 -6.37
C LYS A 189 -1.79 -11.41 -5.99
N ILE A 190 -0.73 -11.19 -6.76
CA ILE A 190 0.11 -10.01 -6.68
C ILE A 190 0.14 -9.35 -8.06
N LEU A 191 -0.12 -8.04 -8.12
CA LEU A 191 0.11 -7.23 -9.31
C LEU A 191 1.38 -6.43 -9.09
N PHE A 192 2.35 -6.62 -9.96
CA PHE A 192 3.58 -5.86 -10.04
C PHE A 192 4.01 -5.82 -11.50
N ASN A 193 4.73 -4.78 -11.92
CA ASN A 193 5.15 -4.61 -13.32
C ASN A 193 5.81 -5.88 -13.86
N GLU A 194 5.23 -6.44 -14.93
CA GLU A 194 5.62 -7.77 -15.45
C GLU A 194 7.05 -7.79 -15.99
N TYR A 195 7.55 -6.65 -16.48
CA TYR A 195 8.92 -6.52 -16.97
C TYR A 195 9.96 -6.59 -15.85
N MET A 196 9.55 -6.40 -14.60
CA MET A 196 10.43 -6.40 -13.43
C MET A 196 10.37 -7.71 -12.63
N HIS A 197 9.54 -8.69 -13.03
CA HIS A 197 9.45 -9.98 -12.32
C HIS A 197 10.79 -10.71 -12.33
N GLY A 198 11.53 -10.65 -13.44
CA GLY A 198 12.86 -11.26 -13.54
C GLY A 198 13.86 -10.69 -12.52
N GLU A 199 13.88 -9.36 -12.35
CA GLU A 199 14.73 -8.69 -11.36
C GLU A 199 14.31 -9.05 -9.93
N LEU A 200 13.00 -9.12 -9.66
CA LEU A 200 12.48 -9.54 -8.37
C LEU A 200 12.94 -10.96 -8.01
N PHE A 201 12.73 -11.92 -8.90
CA PHE A 201 13.02 -13.33 -8.65
C PHE A 201 14.50 -13.68 -8.71
N ALA A 202 15.34 -12.85 -9.34
CA ALA A 202 16.78 -13.01 -9.32
C ALA A 202 17.39 -12.82 -7.91
N THR A 203 16.70 -12.10 -7.01
CA THR A 203 17.16 -11.85 -5.65
C THR A 203 17.13 -13.11 -4.76
N PRO A 204 17.95 -13.20 -3.70
CA PRO A 204 17.89 -14.32 -2.75
C PRO A 204 16.49 -14.58 -2.19
N SER A 205 15.78 -13.53 -1.76
CA SER A 205 14.41 -13.67 -1.27
C SER A 205 13.40 -13.88 -2.40
N GLY A 206 13.68 -13.36 -3.59
CA GLY A 206 12.88 -13.60 -4.79
C GLY A 206 12.77 -15.07 -5.17
N LYS A 207 13.87 -15.83 -5.04
CA LYS A 207 13.87 -17.29 -5.26
C LYS A 207 12.93 -18.02 -4.31
N ILE A 208 12.87 -17.59 -3.04
CA ILE A 208 11.92 -18.14 -2.05
C ILE A 208 10.47 -17.84 -2.48
N LEU A 209 10.21 -16.68 -3.08
CA LEU A 209 8.88 -16.37 -3.62
C LEU A 209 8.49 -17.30 -4.78
N GLU A 210 9.42 -17.60 -5.69
CA GLU A 210 9.17 -18.57 -6.78
C GLU A 210 8.84 -19.96 -6.23
N GLU A 211 9.59 -20.43 -5.22
CA GLU A 211 9.37 -21.71 -4.55
C GLU A 211 8.01 -21.77 -3.84
N ARG A 212 7.50 -20.64 -3.36
CA ARG A 212 6.16 -20.54 -2.76
C ARG A 212 5.01 -20.58 -3.78
N HIS A 213 5.31 -20.52 -5.08
CA HIS A 213 4.34 -20.51 -6.15
C HIS A 213 3.24 -19.45 -5.99
N LEU A 214 3.62 -18.27 -5.48
CA LEU A 214 2.68 -17.15 -5.35
C LEU A 214 2.23 -16.68 -6.73
N ASN A 215 0.94 -16.32 -6.82
CA ASN A 215 0.31 -15.93 -8.08
C ASN A 215 0.64 -14.47 -8.46
N PHE A 216 1.84 -14.25 -8.99
CA PHE A 216 2.18 -13.01 -9.70
C PHE A 216 1.50 -13.01 -11.06
N ILE A 217 0.70 -11.98 -11.36
CA ILE A 217 -0.04 -11.92 -12.62
C ILE A 217 0.93 -11.61 -13.78
N PRO A 218 1.13 -12.52 -14.76
CA PRO A 218 2.21 -12.42 -15.74
C PRO A 218 1.88 -11.54 -16.95
N HIS A 219 0.60 -11.22 -17.15
CA HIS A 219 0.11 -10.45 -18.29
C HIS A 219 -0.86 -9.38 -17.80
N LEU A 220 -0.30 -8.22 -17.48
CA LEU A 220 -1.08 -7.02 -17.19
C LEU A 220 -1.37 -6.32 -18.52
N ASN A 221 -2.57 -5.75 -18.68
CA ASN A 221 -2.78 -4.90 -19.84
C ASN A 221 -1.82 -3.70 -19.79
N ASN A 222 -1.44 -3.15 -20.96
CA ASN A 222 -0.40 -2.12 -21.05
C ASN A 222 -0.65 -0.91 -20.13
N LEU A 223 -1.91 -0.51 -19.95
CA LEU A 223 -2.26 0.62 -19.08
C LEU A 223 -2.00 0.31 -17.60
N ILE A 224 -2.44 -0.86 -17.13
CA ILE A 224 -2.21 -1.32 -15.76
C ILE A 224 -0.71 -1.49 -15.54
N ASN A 225 0.00 -2.11 -16.47
CA ASN A 225 1.44 -2.34 -16.35
C ASN A 225 2.23 -1.02 -16.24
N MET A 226 1.86 -0.01 -17.03
CA MET A 226 2.53 1.30 -17.04
C MET A 226 2.26 2.15 -15.80
N VAL A 227 1.24 1.84 -14.98
CA VAL A 227 0.95 2.56 -13.74
C VAL A 227 1.35 1.80 -12.47
N HIS A 228 1.88 0.57 -12.58
CA HIS A 228 2.36 -0.25 -11.44
C HIS A 228 3.89 -0.43 -11.46
N ASP A 229 4.63 0.55 -11.98
CA ASP A 229 6.09 0.54 -11.96
C ASP A 229 6.69 1.11 -10.67
N ASP A 230 5.87 1.76 -9.83
CA ASP A 230 6.23 2.43 -8.58
C ASP A 230 5.60 1.80 -7.33
N HIS A 231 4.74 0.79 -7.51
CA HIS A 231 4.03 0.09 -6.44
C HIS A 231 3.66 -1.35 -6.84
N TYR A 232 3.30 -2.16 -5.85
CA TYR A 232 2.72 -3.48 -6.04
C TYR A 232 1.44 -3.61 -5.22
N HIS A 233 0.53 -4.41 -5.75
CA HIS A 233 -0.81 -4.64 -5.21
C HIS A 233 -0.94 -6.09 -4.77
N ILE A 234 -1.51 -6.33 -3.58
CA ILE A 234 -1.79 -7.66 -3.07
C ILE A 234 -3.29 -7.78 -2.83
N ASP A 235 -3.91 -8.77 -3.45
CA ASP A 235 -5.25 -9.24 -3.11
C ASP A 235 -5.13 -10.46 -2.19
N PHE A 236 -5.81 -10.41 -1.05
CA PHE A 236 -5.98 -11.51 -0.12
C PHE A 236 -7.32 -12.22 -0.37
N GLU A 237 -7.37 -13.48 0.03
CA GLU A 237 -8.62 -14.21 0.22
C GLU A 237 -8.55 -15.05 1.49
N PHE A 238 -9.70 -15.36 2.06
CA PHE A 238 -9.78 -16.26 3.21
C PHE A 238 -9.36 -17.66 2.80
N ALA A 239 -8.47 -18.27 3.59
CA ALA A 239 -8.15 -19.66 3.41
C ALA A 239 -9.41 -20.50 3.71
N GLU A 240 -9.76 -21.41 2.80
CA GLU A 240 -10.79 -22.40 3.10
C GLU A 240 -10.31 -23.27 4.27
N ARG A 241 -11.21 -23.51 5.24
CA ARG A 241 -10.94 -24.40 6.38
C ARG A 241 -10.85 -25.85 5.93
#